data_AF-A0A7X8K8C1-F1
#
_entry.id   AF-A0A7X8K8C1-F1
#
_cell.length_a   1.000
_cell.length_b   1.000
_cell.length_c   1.000
_cell.angle_alpha   90.00
_cell.angle_beta   90.00
_cell.angle_gamma   90.00
#
_symmetry.space_group_name_H-M   'P 1'
#
loop_
_entity.id
_entity.type
_entity.pdbx_description
1 polymer ?
#
loop_
_entity_poly.entity_id
_entity_poly.type
_entity_poly.pdbx_seq_one_letter_code
_entity_poly.pdbx_strand_id
1 'polypeptide(L)'
;NASIVPILYMIVHPLFSFFRKNFGKIGEFVDRFERRASGKFEQYQKFALFGLFLFVAIPLPGTGVYTGIVAGVVAQIPPRKGIISIIFGTATASVITYLVSAGAIRAFDFLL
;
A
#
# COMPACT_ATOMS: atom_id res chain seq x y z
N ASN A 1 -4.29 4.71 -14.62
CA ASN A 1 -4.20 4.85 -13.14
C ASN A 1 -2.94 4.23 -12.52
N ALA A 2 -2.39 3.11 -13.00
CA ALA A 2 -1.19 2.50 -12.40
C ALA A 2 0.07 3.39 -12.46
N SER A 3 0.24 4.20 -13.50
CA SER A 3 1.39 5.11 -13.68
C SER A 3 1.47 6.23 -12.62
N ILE A 4 0.36 6.54 -11.97
CA ILE A 4 0.28 7.54 -10.89
C ILE A 4 0.86 7.02 -9.58
N VAL A 5 0.86 5.69 -9.35
CA VAL A 5 1.34 5.07 -8.11
C VAL A 5 2.80 5.43 -7.81
N PRO A 6 3.78 5.23 -8.72
CA PRO A 6 5.16 5.57 -8.42
C PRO A 6 5.38 7.09 -8.28
N ILE A 7 4.71 7.92 -9.09
CA ILE A 7 4.86 9.38 -9.06
C ILE A 7 4.32 9.96 -7.75
N LEU A 8 3.10 9.57 -7.37
CA LEU A 8 2.45 10.09 -6.17
C LEU A 8 3.13 9.60 -4.89
N TYR A 9 3.55 8.33 -4.84
CA TYR A 9 4.33 7.81 -3.71
C TYR A 9 5.69 8.52 -3.60
N MET A 10 6.35 8.78 -4.74
CA MET A 10 7.64 9.47 -4.78
C MET A 10 7.55 10.97 -4.44
N ILE A 11 6.36 11.58 -4.43
CA ILE A 11 6.15 12.96 -3.96
C ILE A 11 5.84 12.99 -2.45
N VAL A 12 4.98 12.07 -1.97
CA VAL A 12 4.58 12.04 -0.56
C VAL A 12 5.74 11.60 0.35
N HIS A 13 6.59 10.67 -0.11
CA HIS A 13 7.70 10.14 0.66
C HIS A 13 8.82 11.18 0.98
N PRO A 14 9.32 11.99 0.02
CA PRO A 14 10.27 13.05 0.32
C PRO A 14 9.67 14.15 1.19
N LEU A 15 8.39 14.50 1.00
CA LEU A 15 7.66 15.42 1.88
C LEU A 15 7.70 14.96 3.34
N PHE A 16 7.37 13.69 3.61
CA PHE A 16 7.41 13.13 4.96
C PHE A 16 8.85 13.00 5.51
N SER A 17 9.80 12.63 4.65
CA SER A 17 11.21 12.53 5.04
C SER A 17 11.83 13.90 5.36
N PHE A 18 11.42 14.96 4.65
CA PHE A 18 11.88 16.33 4.87
C PHE A 18 11.41 16.88 6.22
N PHE A 19 10.15 16.62 6.59
CA PHE A 19 9.64 16.90 7.93
C PHE A 19 10.39 16.11 9.03
N ARG A 20 10.72 14.84 8.77
CA ARG A 20 11.46 14.00 9.74
C ARG A 20 12.93 14.41 9.87
N LYS A 21 13.56 14.92 8.81
CA LYS A 21 14.98 15.33 8.76
C LYS A 21 15.25 16.67 9.46
N ASN A 22 14.27 17.59 9.47
CA ASN A 22 14.34 18.83 10.26
C ASN A 22 14.29 18.61 11.79
N PHE A 23 13.85 17.43 12.26
CA PHE A 23 13.94 16.98 13.66
C PHE A 23 15.19 16.11 13.90
N GLY A 24 16.35 16.60 13.43
CA GLY A 24 17.58 15.85 13.11
C GLY A 24 18.32 15.05 14.19
N LYS A 25 17.78 14.79 15.39
CA LYS A 25 18.40 13.91 16.41
C LYS A 25 17.93 12.45 16.37
N ILE A 26 16.97 12.12 15.49
CA ILE A 26 16.32 10.78 15.45
C ILE A 26 17.02 9.82 14.47
N GLY A 27 17.82 10.32 13.51
CA GLY A 27 18.48 9.50 12.48
C GLY A 27 19.44 8.45 13.03
N GLU A 28 20.35 8.82 13.93
CA GLU A 28 21.29 7.87 14.55
C GLU A 28 20.63 6.88 15.51
N PHE A 29 19.46 7.25 16.07
CA PHE A 29 18.68 6.37 16.94
C PHE A 29 17.93 5.29 16.13
N VAL A 30 17.46 5.65 14.92
CA VAL A 30 16.84 4.73 13.97
C VAL A 30 17.85 3.74 13.41
N ASP A 31 19.06 4.18 13.03
CA ASP A 31 20.13 3.29 12.55
C ASP A 31 20.59 2.29 13.63
N ARG A 32 20.58 2.71 14.91
CA ARG A 32 20.83 1.81 16.06
C ARG A 32 19.69 0.82 16.33
N PHE A 33 18.45 1.21 16.06
CA PHE A 33 17.28 0.33 16.17
C PHE A 33 17.24 -0.69 15.04
N GLU A 34 17.62 -0.30 13.83
CA GLU A 34 17.66 -1.16 12.63
C GLU A 34 18.69 -2.30 12.78
N ARG A 35 19.83 -2.04 13.43
CA ARG A 35 20.84 -3.07 13.75
C ARG A 35 20.46 -3.99 14.94
N ARG A 36 19.54 -3.56 15.82
CA ARG A 36 19.09 -4.36 17.00
C ARG A 36 17.85 -5.20 16.74
N ALA A 37 17.06 -4.90 15.71
CA ALA A 37 15.75 -5.51 15.47
C ALA A 37 15.73 -6.65 14.43
N SER A 38 16.92 -7.11 14.00
CA SER A 38 17.19 -8.11 12.95
C SER A 38 16.62 -9.53 13.19
N GLY A 39 15.90 -9.78 14.29
CA GLY A 39 15.21 -11.05 14.53
C GLY A 39 13.68 -11.02 14.36
N LYS A 40 13.02 -9.85 14.43
CA LYS A 40 11.53 -9.76 14.49
C LYS A 40 10.93 -8.64 13.65
N PHE A 41 11.69 -7.60 13.30
CA PHE A 41 11.19 -6.45 12.54
C PHE A 41 10.76 -6.82 11.11
N GLU A 42 11.41 -7.82 10.53
CA GLU A 42 11.11 -8.30 9.19
C GLU A 42 9.71 -8.94 9.10
N GLN A 43 9.28 -9.62 10.17
CA GLN A 43 7.96 -10.23 10.25
C GLN A 43 6.87 -9.16 10.35
N TYR A 44 7.08 -8.11 11.15
CA TYR A 44 6.17 -6.96 11.21
C TYR A 44 6.06 -6.23 9.88
N GLN A 45 7.18 -6.02 9.16
CA GLN A 45 7.14 -5.44 7.81
C GLN A 45 6.36 -6.32 6.82
N LYS A 46 6.53 -7.65 6.87
CA LYS A 46 5.78 -8.58 6.02
C LYS A 46 4.28 -8.50 6.28
N PHE A 47 3.87 -8.45 7.55
CA PHE A 47 2.46 -8.26 7.90
C PHE A 47 1.91 -6.90 7.48
N ALA A 48 2.67 -5.82 7.62
CA ALA A 48 2.26 -4.49 7.16
C ALA A 48 2.08 -4.45 5.63
N LEU A 49 2.99 -5.08 4.88
CA LEU A 49 2.87 -5.21 3.43
C LEU A 49 1.66 -6.05 3.03
N PHE A 50 1.47 -7.19 3.67
CA PHE A 50 0.32 -8.05 3.39
C PHE A 50 -1.01 -7.36 3.73
N GLY A 51 -1.07 -6.64 4.86
CA GLY A 51 -2.22 -5.82 5.25
C GLY A 51 -2.49 -4.70 4.25
N LEU A 52 -1.44 -4.03 3.75
CA LEU A 52 -1.58 -3.00 2.73
C LEU A 52 -2.08 -3.58 1.39
N PHE A 53 -1.57 -4.74 0.98
CA PHE A 53 -2.07 -5.47 -0.18
C PHE A 53 -3.56 -5.78 -0.04
N LEU A 54 -3.97 -6.39 1.08
CA LEU A 54 -5.38 -6.74 1.32
C LEU A 54 -6.28 -5.51 1.37
N PHE A 55 -5.83 -4.44 2.03
CA PHE A 55 -6.57 -3.18 2.11
C PHE A 55 -6.88 -2.60 0.72
N VAL A 56 -5.97 -2.75 -0.24
CA VAL A 56 -6.16 -2.29 -1.62
C VAL A 56 -6.88 -3.33 -2.48
N ALA A 57 -6.73 -4.62 -2.18
CA ALA A 57 -7.29 -5.73 -2.96
C ALA A 57 -8.79 -5.93 -2.78
N ILE A 58 -9.33 -5.58 -1.62
CA ILE A 58 -10.78 -5.65 -1.40
C ILE A 58 -11.42 -4.45 -2.10
N PRO A 59 -12.32 -4.64 -3.08
CA PRO A 59 -12.92 -3.54 -3.82
C PRO A 59 -14.02 -2.86 -2.98
N LEU A 60 -13.64 -2.13 -1.92
CA LEU A 60 -14.54 -1.32 -1.12
C LEU A 60 -14.56 0.13 -1.62
N PRO A 61 -15.71 0.82 -1.54
CA PRO A 61 -15.76 2.26 -1.81
C PRO A 61 -14.82 2.99 -0.82
N GLY A 62 -13.85 3.73 -1.36
CA GLY A 62 -12.83 4.45 -0.57
C GLY A 62 -11.50 3.70 -0.37
N THR A 63 -11.43 2.41 -0.70
CA THR A 63 -10.14 1.67 -0.80
C THR A 63 -9.55 1.81 -2.20
N GLY A 64 -8.22 1.83 -2.29
CA GLY A 64 -7.55 1.91 -3.59
C GLY A 64 -6.14 2.49 -3.51
N VAL A 65 -5.62 2.88 -4.66
CA VAL A 65 -4.25 3.40 -4.80
C VAL A 65 -4.01 4.61 -3.89
N TYR A 66 -4.90 5.60 -3.92
CA TYR A 66 -4.68 6.87 -3.22
C TYR A 66 -4.66 6.70 -1.69
N THR A 67 -5.64 5.99 -1.15
CA THR A 67 -5.72 5.69 0.29
C THR A 67 -4.67 4.65 0.70
N GLY A 68 -4.31 3.72 -0.18
CA GLY A 68 -3.21 2.78 0.01
C GLY A 68 -1.84 3.45 0.13
N ILE A 69 -1.58 4.51 -0.65
CA ILE A 69 -0.34 5.30 -0.51
C ILE A 69 -0.28 5.95 0.88
N VAL A 70 -1.39 6.56 1.33
CA VAL A 70 -1.46 7.15 2.68
C VAL A 70 -1.29 6.09 3.76
N ALA A 71 -1.99 4.96 3.64
CA ALA A 71 -1.87 3.84 4.58
C ALA A 71 -0.44 3.28 4.64
N GLY A 72 0.24 3.16 3.49
CA GLY A 72 1.63 2.72 3.41
C GLY A 72 2.60 3.70 4.07
N VAL A 73 2.36 5.01 3.92
CA VAL A 73 3.16 6.06 4.58
C VAL A 73 2.94 6.04 6.10
N VAL A 74 1.70 5.92 6.56
CA VAL A 74 1.36 5.80 7.99
C VAL A 74 1.96 4.53 8.60
N ALA A 75 1.92 3.42 7.87
CA ALA A 75 2.53 2.15 8.25
C ALA A 75 4.07 2.13 8.11
N GLN A 76 4.69 3.25 7.72
CA GLN A 76 6.14 3.40 7.51
C GLN A 76 6.72 2.32 6.59
N ILE A 77 5.95 1.90 5.59
CA ILE A 77 6.35 0.88 4.63
C ILE A 77 7.37 1.49 3.66
N PRO A 78 8.51 0.80 3.39
CA PRO A 78 9.47 1.27 2.42
C PRO A 78 8.82 1.48 1.05
N PRO A 79 9.08 2.62 0.37
CA PRO A 79 8.32 3.06 -0.80
C PRO A 79 8.34 2.03 -1.93
N ARG A 80 9.49 1.42 -2.18
CA ARG A 80 9.62 0.35 -3.18
C ARG A 80 8.70 -0.83 -2.89
N LYS A 81 8.62 -1.28 -1.62
CA LYS A 81 7.78 -2.41 -1.22
C LYS A 81 6.29 -2.02 -1.20
N GLY A 82 5.97 -0.82 -0.74
CA GLY A 82 4.61 -0.27 -0.72
C GLY A 82 4.02 -0.12 -2.12
N ILE A 83 4.78 0.43 -3.06
CA ILE A 83 4.37 0.54 -4.48
C ILE A 83 4.03 -0.83 -5.06
N ILE A 84 4.91 -1.82 -4.86
CA ILE A 84 4.69 -3.19 -5.35
C ILE A 84 3.39 -3.77 -4.74
N SER A 85 3.22 -3.63 -3.43
CA SER A 85 2.04 -4.11 -2.71
C SER A 85 0.73 -3.49 -3.22
N ILE A 86 0.73 -2.18 -3.48
CA ILE A 86 -0.44 -1.44 -3.97
C ILE A 86 -0.77 -1.83 -5.40
N ILE A 87 0.23 -2.02 -6.27
CA ILE A 87 0.04 -2.45 -7.66
C ILE A 87 -0.62 -3.84 -7.69
N PHE A 88 -0.07 -4.79 -6.94
CA PHE A 88 -0.64 -6.14 -6.87
C PHE A 88 -2.04 -6.15 -6.26
N GLY A 89 -2.27 -5.34 -5.21
CA GLY A 89 -3.60 -5.19 -4.61
C GLY A 89 -4.61 -4.66 -5.63
N THR A 90 -4.25 -3.61 -6.37
CA THR A 90 -5.13 -2.98 -7.36
C THR A 90 -5.44 -3.92 -8.53
N ALA A 91 -4.44 -4.68 -8.99
CA ALA A 91 -4.65 -5.70 -10.02
C ALA A 91 -5.64 -6.77 -9.55
N THR A 92 -5.50 -7.23 -8.30
CA THR A 92 -6.39 -8.22 -7.68
C THR A 92 -7.81 -7.67 -7.55
N ALA A 93 -7.97 -6.45 -7.04
CA ALA A 93 -9.28 -5.79 -6.95
C ALA A 93 -9.96 -5.69 -8.32
N SER A 94 -9.20 -5.34 -9.36
CA SER A 94 -9.72 -5.23 -10.73
C SER A 94 -10.26 -6.56 -11.26
N VAL A 95 -9.54 -7.65 -11.01
CA VAL A 95 -9.98 -9.00 -11.40
C VAL A 95 -11.24 -9.41 -10.62
N ILE A 96 -11.26 -9.20 -9.31
CA ILE A 96 -12.42 -9.54 -8.47
C ILE A 96 -13.66 -8.77 -8.93
N THR A 97 -13.55 -7.46 -9.09
CA THR A 97 -14.67 -6.63 -9.54
C THR A 97 -15.14 -7.03 -10.94
N TYR A 98 -14.23 -7.34 -11.86
CA TYR A 98 -14.61 -7.81 -13.20
C TYR A 98 -15.43 -9.11 -13.14
N LEU A 99 -14.99 -10.10 -12.37
CA LEU A 99 -15.71 -11.37 -12.23
C LEU A 99 -17.09 -11.18 -11.60
N VAL A 100 -17.18 -10.38 -10.54
CA VAL A 100 -18.45 -10.07 -9.87
C VAL A 100 -19.41 -9.35 -10.81
N SER A 101 -18.95 -8.32 -11.52
CA SER A 101 -19.78 -7.59 -12.48
C SER A 101 -20.22 -8.47 -13.65
N ALA A 102 -19.33 -9.28 -14.22
CA ALA A 102 -19.68 -10.18 -15.33
C ALA A 102 -20.69 -11.26 -14.91
N GLY A 103 -20.55 -11.81 -13.70
CA GLY A 103 -21.52 -12.73 -13.12
C GLY A 103 -22.89 -12.07 -12.87
N ALA A 104 -22.90 -10.87 -12.31
CA ALA A 104 -24.12 -10.11 -12.04
C ALA A 104 -24.89 -9.77 -13.32
N ILE A 105 -24.21 -9.33 -14.37
CA ILE A 105 -24.84 -9.03 -15.67
C ILE A 105 -25.49 -10.27 -16.25
N ARG A 106 -24.79 -11.41 -16.27
CA ARG A 106 -25.35 -12.68 -16.77
C ARG A 106 -26.55 -13.17 -15.96
N ALA A 107 -26.51 -13.01 -14.64
CA ALA A 107 -27.64 -13.36 -13.77
C ALA A 107 -28.86 -12.47 -14.04
N PHE A 108 -28.63 -11.19 -14.34
CA PHE A 108 -29.68 -10.24 -14.70
C PHE A 108 -30.27 -10.55 -16.08
N ASP A 109 -29.43 -10.83 -17.08
CA ASP A 109 -29.85 -11.23 -18.43
C ASP A 109 -30.62 -12.56 -18.44
N PHE A 110 -30.33 -13.48 -17.51
CA PHE A 110 -31.10 -14.73 -17.37
C PHE A 110 -32.50 -14.52 -16.78
N LEU A 111 -32.69 -13.45 -16.00
CA LEU A 111 -33.95 -13.16 -15.30
C LEU A 111 -34.94 -12.32 -16.12
N LEU A 112 -34.50 -11.67 -17.20
CA LEU A 112 -35.26 -10.70 -18.00
C LEU A 112 -35.58 -11.27 -19.38
#